data_AF-A0A7C2JHN8-F1
#
_entry.id   AF-A0A7C2JHN8-F1
#
_cell.length_a   1.000
_cell.length_b   1.000
_cell.length_c   1.000
_cell.angle_alpha   90.00
_cell.angle_beta   90.00
_cell.angle_gamma   90.00
#
_symmetry.space_group_name_H-M   'P 1'
#
loop_
_entity.id
_entity.type
_entity.pdbx_description
1 polymer ?
#
loop_
_entity_poly.entity_id
_entity_poly.type
_entity_poly.pdbx_seq_one_letter_code
_entity_poly.pdbx_strand_id
1 'polypeptide(L)' 'MPCVFVRLTYCNLRCSFCDTEYAFFEGDYKSFDDIFSEIKKYNCSLIEITGGEPLLQKNVMPFMTMLCD' A
#
# COMPACT_ATOMS: atom_id res chain seq x y z
N MET A 1 11.99 3.91 15.07
CA MET A 1 10.52 3.95 15.07
C MET A 1 10.02 2.85 14.15
N PRO A 2 9.14 1.93 14.58
CA PRO A 2 8.52 0.96 13.67
C PRO A 2 7.51 1.65 12.74
N CYS A 3 7.20 1.04 11.58
CA CYS A 3 6.10 1.42 10.69
C CYS A 3 5.42 0.17 10.09
N VAL A 4 4.15 0.33 9.69
CA VAL A 4 3.39 -0.68 8.94
C VAL A 4 3.50 -0.35 7.46
N PHE A 5 4.02 -1.29 6.66
CA PHE A 5 4.09 -1.14 5.21
C PHE A 5 2.80 -1.62 4.55
N VAL A 6 2.19 -0.74 3.76
CA VAL A 6 1.07 -1.07 2.88
C VAL A 6 1.58 -0.99 1.44
N ARG A 7 1.95 -2.13 0.88
CA ARG A 7 2.41 -2.26 -0.51
C ARG A 7 1.22 -2.52 -1.42
N LEU A 8 0.87 -1.57 -2.29
CA LEU A 8 -0.15 -1.77 -3.30
C LEU A 8 0.46 -2.47 -4.51
N THR A 9 -0.41 -2.96 -5.40
CA THR A 9 0.02 -3.59 -6.65
C THR A 9 0.11 -2.55 -7.77
N TYR A 10 0.74 -2.94 -8.88
CA TYR A 10 0.88 -2.23 -10.14
C TYR A 10 1.79 -0.98 -10.11
N CYS A 11 2.63 -0.87 -11.13
CA CYS A 11 3.39 0.34 -11.49
C CYS A 11 3.25 0.54 -13.00
N ASN A 12 3.23 1.78 -13.48
CA ASN A 12 3.26 2.07 -14.92
C ASN A 12 4.68 2.04 -15.51
N LEU A 13 5.71 2.13 -14.66
CA LEU A 13 7.10 2.05 -15.07
C LEU A 13 7.59 0.59 -15.06
N ARG A 14 8.61 0.30 -15.87
CA ARG A 14 9.32 -0.99 -15.91
C ARG A 14 10.82 -0.74 -15.79
N CYS A 15 11.20 -0.14 -14.67
CA CYS A 15 12.58 0.25 -14.39
C CYS A 15 13.46 -1.01 -14.30
N SER A 16 14.53 -1.08 -15.09
CA SER A 16 15.49 -2.21 -15.07
C SER A 16 16.27 -2.35 -13.76
N PHE A 17 16.18 -1.36 -12.88
CA PHE A 17 16.80 -1.31 -11.57
C PHE A 17 15.78 -1.51 -10.43
N CYS A 18 14.55 -1.93 -10.74
CA CYS A 18 13.54 -2.20 -9.72
C CYS A 18 13.86 -3.50 -8.98
N ASP A 19 13.94 -3.44 -7.66
CA ASP A 19 14.16 -4.59 -6.77
C ASP A 19 12.86 -5.30 -6.38
N THR A 20 11.71 -4.78 -6.81
CA THR A 20 10.37 -5.15 -6.35
C THR A 20 9.42 -5.41 -7.52
N GLU A 21 9.91 -6.02 -8.59
CA GLU A 21 9.15 -6.30 -9.83
C GLU A 21 7.89 -7.16 -9.61
N TYR A 22 7.87 -7.97 -8.56
CA TYR A 22 6.69 -8.76 -8.18
C TYR A 22 5.47 -7.87 -7.90
N ALA A 23 5.68 -6.65 -7.41
CA ALA A 23 4.62 -5.67 -7.17
C ALA A 23 3.95 -5.18 -8.47
N PHE A 24 4.47 -5.50 -9.67
CA PHE A 24 3.84 -5.13 -10.93
C PHE A 24 2.57 -5.93 -11.24
N PHE A 25 2.46 -7.15 -10.70
CA PHE A 25 1.40 -8.10 -11.06
C PHE A 25 0.77 -8.80 -9.86
N GLU A 26 1.48 -8.93 -8.75
CA GLU A 26 0.99 -9.60 -7.56
C GLU A 26 0.19 -8.66 -6.66
N GLY A 27 -0.89 -9.17 -6.08
CA GLY A 27 -1.72 -8.45 -5.13
C GLY A 27 -3.14 -8.98 -5.11
N ASP A 28 -3.82 -8.78 -3.98
CA ASP A 28 -5.21 -9.14 -3.79
C ASP A 28 -6.07 -7.89 -3.67
N TYR A 29 -7.29 -7.94 -4.22
CA TYR A 29 -8.30 -6.95 -3.91
C TYR A 29 -8.76 -7.13 -2.45
N LYS A 30 -8.61 -6.09 -1.65
CA LYS A 30 -9.07 -6.02 -0.26
C LYS A 30 -9.97 -4.81 -0.08
N SER A 31 -10.99 -4.94 0.76
CA SER A 31 -11.76 -3.79 1.20
C SER A 31 -10.92 -2.92 2.14
N PHE A 32 -11.30 -1.66 2.30
CA PHE A 32 -10.64 -0.78 3.28
C PHE A 32 -10.76 -1.33 4.71
N ASP A 33 -11.92 -1.89 5.07
CA ASP A 33 -12.15 -2.47 6.39
C ASP A 33 -11.23 -3.66 6.67
N ASP A 34 -10.99 -4.52 5.67
CA ASP A 34 -10.04 -5.63 5.79
C ASP A 34 -8.61 -5.11 6.02
N ILE A 35 -8.21 -4.09 5.26
CA ILE A 35 -6.87 -3.49 5.37
C ILE A 35 -6.70 -2.84 6.74
N PHE A 36 -7.67 -2.05 7.22
CA PHE A 36 -7.61 -1.42 8.54
C PHE A 36 -7.59 -2.45 9.66
N SER A 37 -8.39 -3.51 9.54
CA SER A 37 -8.41 -4.61 10.50
C SER A 37 -7.05 -5.29 10.60
N GLU A 38 -6.32 -5.44 9.48
CA GLU A 38 -4.95 -5.95 9.50
C GLU A 38 -3.94 -4.96 10.08
N ILE A 39 -4.00 -3.69 9.69
CA ILE A 39 -3.11 -2.64 10.21
C ILE A 39 -3.23 -2.55 11.75
N LYS A 40 -4.46 -2.61 12.28
CA LYS A 40 -4.74 -2.53 13.72
C LYS A 40 -4.14 -3.69 14.55
N LYS A 41 -3.73 -4.80 13.92
CA LYS A 41 -3.01 -5.88 14.62
C LYS A 41 -1.60 -5.48 15.01
N TYR A 42 -1.03 -4.46 14.36
CA TYR A 42 0.28 -3.93 14.65
C TYR A 42 0.16 -2.71 15.58
N ASN A 43 0.91 -2.70 16.68
CA ASN A 43 0.95 -1.57 17.62
C ASN A 43 1.85 -0.45 17.08
N CYS A 44 1.44 0.19 16.00
CA CYS A 44 2.24 1.20 15.30
C CYS A 44 1.36 2.30 14.71
N SER A 45 1.78 3.55 14.93
CA SER A 45 1.09 4.75 14.44
C SER A 45 1.61 5.27 13.10
N LEU A 46 2.73 4.74 12.62
CA LEU A 46 3.34 5.15 11.35
C LEU A 46 2.99 4.13 10.27
N ILE A 47 2.38 4.59 9.19
CA ILE A 47 2.01 3.77 8.04
C ILE A 47 2.76 4.29 6.82
N GLU A 48 3.47 3.41 6.13
CA GLU A 48 4.18 3.71 4.89
C GLU A 48 3.46 3.05 3.72
N ILE A 49 2.83 3.89 2.89
CA ILE A 49 2.13 3.43 1.67
C ILE A 49 3.12 3.46 0.51
N THR A 50 3.24 2.32 -0.17
CA THR A 50 4.21 2.11 -1.24
C THR A 50 3.65 1.14 -2.29
N GLY A 51 4.40 0.81 -3.33
CA GLY A 51 4.16 -0.32 -4.23
C GLY A 51 2.95 -0.21 -5.17
N GLY A 52 3.01 -0.77 -6.39
CA GLY A 52 4.12 -0.45 -7.27
C GLY A 52 4.26 1.07 -7.26
N GLU A 53 3.54 1.79 -8.11
CA GLU A 53 3.33 3.23 -7.89
C GLU A 53 1.98 3.44 -7.17
N PRO A 54 1.98 3.78 -5.87
CA PRO A 54 0.75 3.84 -5.08
C PRO A 54 -0.24 4.86 -5.62
N LEU A 55 0.22 5.96 -6.23
CA LEU A 55 -0.64 7.01 -6.77
C LEU A 55 -1.42 6.59 -8.03
N LEU A 56 -1.12 5.42 -8.62
CA LEU A 56 -1.91 4.86 -9.73
C LEU A 56 -3.18 4.15 -9.27
N GLN A 57 -3.27 3.80 -7.99
CA GLN A 57 -4.47 3.17 -7.45
C GLN A 57 -5.56 4.22 -7.26
N LYS A 58 -6.69 4.07 -7.98
CA LYS A 58 -7.80 5.06 -7.98
C LYS A 58 -8.28 5.45 -6.57
N ASN A 59 -8.20 4.50 -5.64
CA ASN A 59 -8.73 4.64 -4.28
C ASN A 59 -7.67 5.02 -3.24
N VAL A 60 -6.42 5.30 -3.64
CA VAL A 60 -5.34 5.61 -2.69
C VAL A 60 -5.56 6.91 -1.92
N MET A 61 -6.11 7.93 -2.56
CA MET A 61 -6.38 9.23 -1.92
C MET A 61 -7.45 9.09 -0.82
N PRO A 62 -8.64 8.51 -1.09
CA PRO A 62 -9.60 8.19 -0.02
C PRO A 62 -9.02 7.32 1.09
N PHE A 63 -8.21 6.32 0.74
CA PHE A 63 -7.58 5.43 1.71
C PHE A 63 -6.64 6.20 2.67
N MET A 64 -5.81 7.10 2.14
CA MET A 64 -4.94 7.95 2.95
C MET A 64 -5.72 8.90 3.86
N THR A 65 -6.79 9.52 3.37
CA THR A 65 -7.64 10.39 4.19
C THR A 65 -8.20 9.61 5.39
N MET A 66 -8.75 8.42 5.16
CA MET A 66 -9.32 7.58 6.22
C MET A 66 -8.29 7.08 7.24
N LEU A 67 -7.01 7.01 6.90
CA LEU A 67 -5.94 6.66 7.84
C LEU A 67 -5.53 7.82 8.75
N CYS A 68 -5.83 9.06 8.35
CA CYS A 68 -5.49 10.27 9.09
C CYS A 68 -6.61 10.72 10.04
N ASP A 69 -7.83 10.22 9.86
CA ASP A 69 -9.01 10.48 10.70
C ASP A 69 -9.09 9.49 11.88
#